data_AF-A0A5T1CAV0-F1
#
_entry.id   AF-A0A5T1CAV0-F1
#
_cell.length_a   1.000
_cell.length_b   1.000
_cell.length_c   1.000
_cell.angle_alpha   90.00
_cell.angle_beta   90.00
_cell.angle_gamma   90.00
#
_symmetry.space_group_name_H-M   'P 1'
#
loop_
_entity.id
_entity.type
_entity.pdbx_description
1 polymer ?
#
loop_
_entity_poly.entity_id
_entity_poly.type
_entity_poly.pdbx_seq_one_letter_code
_entity_poly.pdbx_strand_id
1 'polypeptide(L)'
;MSNKVIINKQEVQFGTQNNQIFCTSLDVAKVFGKRHFHVLRDIENILNDLREIGTSQDLSNFGETYRNTEIRGFGKVKGKTRKDRCYNLTRDGFSLLAMGFTGKKALQFKIAFINAFNEMEKLLQKEIKSPNKYLTDLMELIYPNLPQNDYKVSVVITDNPYSKEAKSVFSLNYLVDNRTPKDPKKLQ
;
A
#
# COMPACT_ATOMS: atom_id res chain seq x y z
N MET A 1 11.56 16.44 7.81
CA MET A 1 12.81 15.93 7.20
C MET A 1 12.48 15.55 5.76
N SER A 2 13.39 15.77 4.80
CA SER A 2 13.13 15.41 3.39
C SER A 2 14.02 14.27 2.95
N ASN A 3 13.45 13.20 2.40
CA ASN A 3 14.19 12.05 1.88
C ASN A 3 14.30 12.13 0.37
N LYS A 4 15.51 11.93 -0.16
CA LYS A 4 15.79 11.94 -1.61
C LYS A 4 15.87 10.51 -2.13
N VAL A 5 15.17 10.25 -3.22
CA VAL A 5 15.13 8.92 -3.87
C VAL A 5 15.30 9.10 -5.36
N ILE A 6 16.07 8.21 -6.01
CA ILE A 6 16.22 8.20 -7.46
C ILE A 6 15.17 7.28 -8.08
N ILE A 7 14.31 7.83 -8.93
CA ILE A 7 13.27 7.08 -9.65
C ILE A 7 13.40 7.41 -11.13
N ASN A 8 13.54 6.38 -11.99
CA ASN A 8 13.73 6.56 -13.44
C ASN A 8 14.85 7.55 -13.80
N LYS A 9 15.98 7.50 -13.08
CA LYS A 9 17.14 8.40 -13.19
C LYS A 9 16.83 9.88 -12.87
N GLN A 10 15.75 10.14 -12.13
CA GLN A 10 15.38 11.48 -11.65
C GLN A 10 15.44 11.50 -10.12
N GLU A 11 16.05 12.53 -9.56
CA GLU A 11 16.00 12.77 -8.12
C GLU A 11 14.60 13.30 -7.74
N VAL A 12 13.94 12.60 -6.83
CA VAL A 12 12.64 12.96 -6.27
C VAL A 12 12.84 13.25 -4.78
N GLN A 13 12.34 14.41 -4.34
CA GLN A 13 12.36 14.79 -2.94
C GLN A 13 10.99 14.55 -2.34
N PHE A 14 10.93 13.65 -1.36
CA PHE A 14 9.72 13.40 -0.59
C PHE A 14 9.70 14.31 0.64
N GLY A 15 8.61 15.04 0.80
CA GLY A 15 8.35 15.85 1.99
C GLY A 15 7.48 15.07 2.99
N THR A 16 7.58 15.47 4.26
CA THR A 16 6.73 14.96 5.34
C THR A 16 5.96 16.11 5.96
N GLN A 17 4.63 16.04 5.95
CA GLN A 17 3.75 17.00 6.63
C GLN A 17 2.63 16.23 7.31
N ASN A 18 2.35 16.53 8.58
CA ASN A 18 1.31 15.84 9.38
C ASN A 18 1.41 14.31 9.32
N ASN A 19 2.63 13.77 9.39
CA ASN A 19 2.92 12.33 9.29
C ASN A 19 2.54 11.68 7.95
N GLN A 20 2.23 12.48 6.92
CA GLN A 20 2.02 12.02 5.55
C GLN A 20 3.21 12.37 4.66
N ILE A 21 3.55 11.45 3.77
CA ILE A 21 4.58 11.62 2.76
C ILE A 21 3.94 12.17 1.49
N PHE A 22 4.54 13.20 0.91
CA PHE A 22 4.09 13.79 -0.34
C PHE A 22 5.23 13.97 -1.35
N CYS A 23 4.86 14.02 -2.64
CA CYS A 23 5.74 14.40 -3.74
C CYS A 23 5.13 15.57 -4.51
N THR A 24 5.93 16.30 -5.28
CA THR A 24 5.40 17.44 -6.05
C THR A 24 4.98 17.02 -7.46
N SER A 25 3.99 17.71 -8.04
CA SER A 25 3.60 17.52 -9.45
C SER A 25 4.74 17.81 -10.43
N LEU A 26 5.74 18.60 -10.03
CA LEU A 26 6.98 18.81 -10.78
C LEU A 26 7.84 17.54 -10.83
N ASP A 27 7.96 16.84 -9.71
CA ASP A 27 8.76 15.60 -9.64
C ASP A 27 8.07 14.48 -10.42
N VAL A 28 6.74 14.39 -10.33
CA VAL A 28 5.95 13.48 -11.18
C VAL A 28 6.18 13.78 -12.66
N ALA A 29 6.12 15.05 -13.08
CA ALA A 29 6.39 15.44 -14.46
C ALA A 29 7.77 14.97 -14.93
N LYS A 30 8.82 15.17 -14.12
CA LYS A 30 10.19 14.72 -14.42
C LYS A 30 10.29 13.20 -14.55
N VAL A 31 9.79 12.46 -13.56
CA VAL A 31 9.88 11.00 -13.50
C VAL A 31 9.23 10.37 -14.73
N PHE A 32 8.03 10.81 -15.10
CA PHE A 32 7.28 10.29 -16.23
C PHE A 32 7.66 10.92 -17.57
N GLY A 33 8.55 11.92 -17.59
CA GLY A 33 8.97 12.62 -18.81
C GLY A 33 7.84 13.40 -19.47
N LYS A 34 6.94 13.98 -18.68
CA LYS A 34 5.80 14.78 -19.15
C LYS A 34 6.08 16.27 -18.93
N ARG A 35 5.48 17.12 -19.77
CA ARG A 35 5.46 18.57 -19.52
C ARG A 35 4.61 18.85 -18.29
N HIS A 36 5.11 19.64 -17.35
CA HIS A 36 4.40 19.97 -16.11
C HIS A 36 3.03 20.60 -16.36
N PHE A 37 2.90 21.41 -17.42
CA PHE A 37 1.61 21.95 -17.87
C PHE A 37 0.55 20.86 -18.10
N HIS A 38 0.90 19.74 -18.75
CA HIS A 38 -0.04 18.64 -18.95
C HIS A 38 -0.37 17.94 -17.63
N VAL A 39 0.60 17.81 -16.73
CA VAL A 39 0.36 17.24 -15.40
C VAL A 39 -0.62 18.10 -14.59
N LEU A 40 -0.48 19.43 -14.62
CA LEU A 40 -1.43 20.33 -13.98
C LEU A 40 -2.83 20.19 -14.55
N ARG A 41 -2.96 20.13 -15.89
CA ARG A 41 -4.25 19.89 -16.56
C ARG A 41 -4.87 18.57 -16.13
N ASP A 42 -4.08 17.49 -16.10
CA ASP A 42 -4.58 16.17 -15.72
C ASP A 42 -5.03 16.14 -14.25
N ILE A 43 -4.33 16.86 -13.35
CA ILE A 43 -4.77 17.06 -11.96
C ILE A 43 -6.11 17.81 -11.90
N GLU A 44 -6.29 18.90 -12.65
CA GLU A 44 -7.56 19.64 -12.67
C GLU A 44 -8.73 18.79 -13.15
N ASN A 45 -8.50 17.97 -14.18
CA ASN A 45 -9.52 17.04 -14.67
C ASN A 45 -9.93 16.07 -13.56
N ILE A 46 -8.96 15.45 -12.86
CA ILE A 46 -9.24 14.57 -11.73
C ILE A 46 -10.01 15.32 -10.63
N LEU A 47 -9.61 16.54 -10.29
CA LEU A 47 -10.31 17.34 -9.27
C LEU A 47 -11.75 17.66 -9.66
N ASN A 48 -12.04 17.88 -10.95
CA ASN A 48 -13.39 18.08 -11.43
C ASN A 48 -14.21 16.78 -11.36
N ASP A 49 -13.64 15.67 -11.84
CA ASP A 49 -14.29 14.35 -11.78
C ASP A 49 -14.61 13.96 -10.32
N LEU A 50 -13.68 14.19 -9.37
CA LEU A 50 -13.88 13.94 -7.94
C LEU A 50 -15.02 14.79 -7.34
N ARG A 51 -15.16 16.05 -7.78
CA ARG A 51 -16.27 16.91 -7.36
C ARG A 51 -17.60 16.40 -7.91
N GLU A 52 -17.62 15.91 -9.14
CA GLU A 52 -18.82 15.39 -9.79
C GLU A 52 -19.32 14.10 -9.13
N ILE A 53 -18.42 13.17 -8.80
CA ILE A 53 -18.80 11.92 -8.13
C ILE A 53 -19.08 12.08 -6.62
N GLY A 54 -18.88 13.28 -6.06
CA GLY A 54 -19.21 13.62 -4.68
C GLY A 54 -18.18 13.16 -3.62
N THR A 55 -16.97 12.77 -4.01
CA THR A 55 -15.93 12.28 -3.09
C THR A 55 -15.00 13.41 -2.64
N SER A 56 -15.54 14.36 -1.87
CA SER A 56 -14.83 15.58 -1.46
C SER A 56 -13.59 15.33 -0.60
N GLN A 57 -13.51 14.19 0.09
CA GLN A 57 -12.36 13.80 0.91
C GLN A 57 -11.11 13.57 0.05
N ASP A 58 -11.26 13.02 -1.15
CA ASP A 58 -10.14 12.70 -2.04
C ASP A 58 -9.49 13.95 -2.66
N LEU A 59 -10.19 15.09 -2.65
CA LEU A 59 -9.62 16.38 -3.06
C LEU A 59 -8.41 16.75 -2.19
N SER A 60 -8.39 16.33 -0.93
CA SER A 60 -7.28 16.57 0.01
C SER A 60 -5.98 15.88 -0.40
N ASN A 61 -6.04 14.89 -1.31
CA ASN A 61 -4.86 14.25 -1.87
C ASN A 61 -4.06 15.17 -2.81
N PHE A 62 -4.62 16.32 -3.19
CA PHE A 62 -4.04 17.31 -4.08
C PHE A 62 -3.90 18.67 -3.39
N GLY A 63 -2.83 18.86 -2.61
CA GLY A 63 -2.55 20.12 -1.94
C GLY A 63 -1.93 21.15 -2.88
N GLU A 64 -2.70 22.13 -3.31
CA GLU A 64 -2.19 23.23 -4.14
C GLU A 64 -1.07 24.00 -3.43
N THR A 65 0.01 24.27 -4.15
CA THR A 65 1.17 25.01 -3.62
C THR A 65 1.88 25.78 -4.74
N TYR A 66 2.92 26.53 -4.38
CA TYR A 66 3.65 27.38 -5.30
C TYR A 66 5.14 27.19 -5.11
N ARG A 67 5.87 27.12 -6.22
CA ARG A 67 7.33 27.12 -6.24
C ARG A 67 7.83 28.42 -6.83
N ASN A 68 8.77 29.05 -6.15
CA ASN A 68 9.49 30.20 -6.70
C ASN A 68 10.51 29.72 -7.73
N THR A 69 10.39 30.21 -8.95
CA THR A 69 11.34 29.98 -10.04
C THR A 69 12.07 31.29 -10.31
N GLU A 70 13.39 31.28 -10.14
CA GLU A 70 14.24 32.42 -10.49
C GLU A 70 14.45 32.47 -12.00
N ILE A 71 14.01 33.55 -12.62
CA ILE A 71 14.22 33.84 -14.03
C ILE A 71 15.45 34.73 -14.11
N ARG A 72 16.52 34.21 -14.73
CA ARG A 72 17.72 34.99 -14.99
C ARG A 72 17.42 36.14 -15.95
N GLY A 73 17.95 37.31 -15.62
CA GLY A 73 17.92 38.47 -16.51
C GLY A 73 18.76 38.25 -17.76
N PHE A 74 18.47 39.01 -18.81
CA PHE A 74 19.28 39.02 -20.04
C PHE A 74 19.69 40.45 -20.39
N GLY A 75 20.98 40.67 -20.65
CA GLY A 75 21.54 41.99 -20.89
C GLY A 75 21.32 42.94 -19.70
N LYS A 76 20.68 44.08 -19.94
CA LYS A 76 20.36 45.09 -18.90
C LYS A 76 19.07 44.79 -18.12
N VAL A 77 18.34 43.73 -18.47
CA VAL A 77 17.08 43.38 -17.79
C VAL A 77 17.42 42.58 -16.52
N LYS A 78 16.97 43.06 -15.35
CA LYS A 78 17.13 42.33 -14.09
C LYS A 78 16.30 41.04 -14.09
N GLY A 79 16.82 40.01 -13.45
CA GLY A 79 16.08 38.78 -13.20
C GLY A 79 14.84 39.04 -12.34
N LYS A 80 13.88 38.10 -12.37
CA LYS A 80 12.67 38.15 -11.56
C LYS A 80 12.32 36.77 -11.02
N THR A 81 11.67 36.74 -9.87
CA THR A 81 11.13 35.49 -9.31
C THR A 81 9.68 35.33 -9.76
N ARG A 82 9.35 34.20 -10.39
CA ARG A 82 7.99 33.83 -10.77
C ARG A 82 7.47 32.78 -9.81
N LYS A 83 6.24 32.96 -9.30
CA LYS A 83 5.52 31.92 -8.56
C LYS A 83 4.86 30.97 -9.54
N ASP A 84 5.36 29.75 -9.61
CA ASP A 84 4.82 28.68 -10.44
C ASP A 84 3.92 27.78 -9.61
N ARG A 85 2.66 27.67 -10.04
CA ARG A 85 1.67 26.79 -9.43
C ARG A 85 2.09 25.33 -9.54
N CYS A 86 2.00 24.57 -8.45
CA CYS A 86 2.19 23.13 -8.43
C CYS A 86 1.32 22.48 -7.35
N TYR A 87 1.45 21.17 -7.17
CA TYR A 87 0.68 20.40 -6.20
C TYR A 87 1.59 19.51 -5.38
N ASN A 88 1.35 19.44 -4.07
CA ASN A 88 1.81 18.36 -3.22
C ASN A 88 0.79 17.23 -3.28
N LEU A 89 1.26 16.07 -3.72
CA LEU A 89 0.45 14.88 -3.92
C LEU A 89 0.75 13.89 -2.81
N THR A 90 -0.29 13.42 -2.13
CA THR A 90 -0.19 12.24 -1.26
C THR A 90 0.10 11.00 -2.11
N ARG A 91 0.35 9.86 -1.47
CA ARG A 91 0.45 8.56 -2.16
C ARG A 91 -0.78 8.30 -3.04
N ASP A 92 -1.97 8.61 -2.56
CA ASP A 92 -3.22 8.27 -3.22
C ASP A 92 -3.50 9.25 -4.38
N GLY A 93 -3.23 10.55 -4.19
CA GLY A 93 -3.30 11.55 -5.25
C GLY A 93 -2.30 11.28 -6.39
N PHE A 94 -1.09 10.86 -6.03
CA PHE A 94 -0.10 10.39 -7.01
C PHE A 94 -0.61 9.17 -7.78
N SER A 95 -1.21 8.21 -7.09
CA SER A 95 -1.72 6.97 -7.70
C SER A 95 -2.84 7.26 -8.70
N LEU A 96 -3.82 8.09 -8.32
CA LEU A 96 -4.90 8.54 -9.21
C LEU A 96 -4.34 9.17 -10.49
N LEU A 97 -3.39 10.10 -10.33
CA LEU A 97 -2.74 10.76 -11.46
C LEU A 97 -1.94 9.78 -12.35
N ALA A 98 -1.16 8.89 -11.75
CA ALA A 98 -0.32 7.95 -12.47
C ALA A 98 -1.12 6.90 -13.25
N MET A 99 -2.31 6.52 -12.78
CA MET A 99 -3.20 5.57 -13.47
C MET A 99 -3.72 6.11 -14.80
N GLY A 100 -3.96 7.43 -14.89
CA GLY A 100 -4.34 8.10 -16.13
C GLY A 100 -3.20 8.25 -17.15
N PHE A 101 -1.95 7.99 -16.76
CA PHE A 101 -0.80 8.17 -17.65
C PHE A 101 -0.62 7.03 -18.65
N THR A 102 -0.18 7.43 -19.86
CA THR A 102 0.24 6.55 -20.95
C THR A 102 1.75 6.62 -21.18
N GLY A 103 2.30 5.60 -21.86
CA GLY A 103 3.72 5.48 -22.23
C GLY A 103 4.49 4.40 -21.45
N LYS A 104 5.71 4.07 -21.89
CA LYS A 104 6.54 2.96 -21.36
C LYS A 104 6.77 3.05 -19.84
N LYS A 105 7.11 4.24 -19.33
CA LYS A 105 7.34 4.47 -17.89
C LYS A 105 6.05 4.30 -17.06
N ALA A 106 4.92 4.78 -17.59
CA ALA A 106 3.63 4.61 -16.94
C ALA A 106 3.19 3.15 -16.94
N LEU A 107 3.46 2.42 -18.02
CA LEU A 107 3.19 0.97 -18.08
C LEU A 107 4.04 0.20 -17.07
N GLN A 108 5.33 0.51 -16.94
CA GLN A 108 6.20 -0.10 -15.92
C GLN A 108 5.67 0.14 -14.51
N PHE A 109 5.26 1.38 -14.20
CA PHE A 109 4.64 1.69 -12.91
C PHE A 109 3.36 0.86 -12.68
N LYS A 110 2.46 0.79 -13.67
CA LYS A 110 1.22 0.02 -13.57
C LYS A 110 1.48 -1.47 -13.31
N ILE A 111 2.47 -2.07 -13.97
CA ILE A 111 2.88 -3.46 -13.73
C ILE A 111 3.42 -3.62 -12.29
N ALA A 112 4.27 -2.71 -11.83
CA ALA A 112 4.79 -2.75 -10.46
C ALA A 112 3.67 -2.62 -9.42
N PHE A 113 2.69 -1.76 -9.67
CA PHE A 113 1.50 -1.60 -8.81
C PHE A 113 0.67 -2.89 -8.76
N ILE A 114 0.40 -3.52 -9.92
CA ILE A 114 -0.32 -4.81 -9.99
C ILE A 114 0.43 -5.90 -9.22
N ASN A 115 1.75 -6.00 -9.36
CA ASN A 115 2.53 -6.99 -8.64
C ASN A 115 2.48 -6.79 -7.13
N ALA A 116 2.58 -5.54 -6.66
CA ALA A 116 2.45 -5.23 -5.23
C ALA A 116 1.05 -5.58 -4.70
N PHE A 117 0.00 -5.34 -5.51
CA PHE A 117 -1.36 -5.74 -5.18
C PHE A 117 -1.51 -7.26 -5.06
N ASN A 118 -0.98 -8.03 -6.02
CA ASN A 118 -1.04 -9.49 -5.98
C ASN A 118 -0.28 -10.07 -4.78
N GLU A 119 0.85 -9.48 -4.40
CA GLU A 119 1.57 -9.89 -3.19
C GLU A 119 0.75 -9.58 -1.92
N MET A 120 0.10 -8.42 -1.85
CA MET A 120 -0.82 -8.10 -0.76
C MET A 120 -2.00 -9.08 -0.72
N GLU A 121 -2.60 -9.40 -1.86
CA GLU A 121 -3.69 -10.36 -1.97
C GLU A 121 -3.26 -11.74 -1.45
N LYS A 122 -2.07 -12.23 -1.84
CA LYS A 122 -1.53 -13.49 -1.32
C LYS A 122 -1.33 -13.46 0.20
N LEU A 123 -0.91 -12.33 0.77
CA LEU A 123 -0.76 -12.20 2.22
C LEU A 123 -2.12 -12.26 2.93
N LEU A 124 -3.16 -11.64 2.36
CA LEU A 124 -4.52 -11.69 2.89
C LEU A 124 -5.18 -13.07 2.69
N GLN A 125 -4.88 -13.77 1.59
CA GLN A 125 -5.35 -15.14 1.34
C GLN A 125 -4.66 -16.18 2.24
N LYS A 126 -3.50 -15.85 2.81
CA LYS A 126 -2.85 -16.68 3.85
C LYS A 126 -3.54 -16.59 5.22
N GLU A 127 -4.52 -15.70 5.40
CA GLU A 127 -5.45 -15.81 6.52
C GLU A 127 -6.24 -17.10 6.38
N ILE A 128 -6.20 -17.95 7.41
CA ILE A 128 -6.82 -19.27 7.40
C ILE A 128 -8.34 -19.07 7.47
N LYS A 129 -8.97 -18.93 6.31
CA LYS A 129 -10.43 -18.85 6.18
C LYS A 129 -10.97 -20.26 6.00
N SER A 130 -11.41 -20.86 7.11
CA SER A 130 -12.20 -22.08 7.06
C SER A 130 -13.63 -21.74 6.60
N PRO A 131 -14.25 -22.53 5.69
CA PRO A 131 -15.68 -22.38 5.39
C PRO A 131 -16.56 -22.66 6.62
N ASN A 132 -16.01 -23.30 7.65
CA ASN A 132 -16.65 -23.46 8.94
C ASN A 132 -16.27 -22.28 9.86
N LYS A 133 -17.24 -21.39 10.10
CA LYS A 133 -17.11 -20.20 10.97
C LYS A 133 -16.52 -20.53 12.35
N TYR A 134 -16.94 -21.64 12.96
CA TYR A 134 -16.47 -22.02 14.30
C TYR A 134 -14.97 -22.28 14.34
N LEU A 135 -14.40 -22.85 13.28
CA LEU A 135 -12.95 -23.07 13.21
C LEU A 135 -12.20 -21.74 13.06
N THR A 136 -12.75 -20.79 12.31
CA THR A 136 -12.18 -19.45 12.19
C THR A 136 -12.21 -18.72 13.54
N ASP A 137 -13.37 -18.70 14.22
CA ASP A 137 -13.54 -18.08 15.54
C ASP A 137 -12.57 -18.69 16.59
N LEU A 138 -12.40 -20.02 16.58
CA LEU A 138 -11.45 -20.71 17.45
C LEU A 138 -9.99 -20.30 17.16
N MET A 139 -9.62 -20.17 15.90
CA MET A 139 -8.25 -19.76 15.52
C MET A 139 -7.96 -18.32 15.93
N GLU A 140 -8.93 -17.41 15.78
CA GLU A 140 -8.83 -16.02 16.24
C GLU A 140 -8.66 -15.94 17.77
N LEU A 141 -9.34 -16.80 18.53
CA LEU A 141 -9.18 -16.85 19.98
C LEU A 141 -7.82 -17.42 20.41
N ILE A 142 -7.33 -18.45 19.72
CA ILE A 142 -6.09 -19.14 20.08
C ILE A 142 -4.86 -18.30 19.72
N TYR A 143 -4.84 -17.67 18.54
CA TYR A 143 -3.64 -17.04 17.98
C TYR A 143 -2.96 -16.00 18.90
N PRO A 144 -3.68 -15.06 19.55
CA PRO A 144 -3.07 -14.10 20.48
C PRO A 144 -2.51 -14.72 21.75
N ASN A 145 -2.96 -15.93 22.11
CA ASN A 145 -2.60 -16.63 23.34
C ASN A 145 -1.46 -17.65 23.14
N LEU A 146 -0.89 -17.74 21.92
CA LEU A 146 0.21 -18.65 21.64
C LEU A 146 1.50 -18.20 22.35
N PRO A 147 2.20 -19.11 23.05
CA PRO A 147 3.46 -18.78 23.70
C PRO A 147 4.57 -18.53 22.68
N GLN A 148 5.60 -17.78 23.09
CA GLN A 148 6.78 -17.51 22.23
C GLN A 148 7.78 -18.68 22.17
N ASN A 149 7.75 -19.56 23.17
CA ASN A 149 8.58 -20.77 23.26
C ASN A 149 7.86 -21.96 22.63
N ASP A 150 8.55 -23.11 22.53
CA ASP A 150 7.99 -24.35 21.98
C ASP A 150 6.68 -24.74 22.68
N TYR A 151 5.71 -25.16 21.86
CA TYR A 151 4.41 -25.57 22.35
C TYR A 151 3.83 -26.75 21.57
N LYS A 152 2.93 -27.46 22.23
CA LYS A 152 2.17 -28.56 21.64
C LYS A 152 0.71 -28.15 21.52
N VAL A 153 0.13 -28.39 20.34
CA VAL A 153 -1.32 -28.27 20.11
C VAL A 153 -1.91 -29.67 20.01
N SER A 154 -2.91 -29.96 20.83
CA SER A 154 -3.67 -31.22 20.79
C SER A 154 -5.10 -30.90 20.36
N VAL A 155 -5.52 -31.36 19.19
CA VAL A 155 -6.89 -31.20 18.69
C VAL A 155 -7.60 -32.54 18.77
N VAL A 156 -8.74 -32.59 19.46
CA VAL A 156 -9.57 -33.79 19.60
C VAL A 156 -11.01 -33.44 19.22
N ILE A 157 -11.61 -34.23 18.33
CA ILE A 157 -13.03 -34.15 17.95
C ILE A 157 -13.72 -35.41 18.44
N THR A 158 -14.84 -35.28 19.13
CA THR A 158 -15.66 -36.39 19.63
C THR A 158 -17.02 -36.44 18.94
N ASP A 159 -17.60 -37.64 18.88
CA ASP A 159 -18.89 -37.91 18.21
C ASP A 159 -20.11 -37.38 18.99
N ASN A 160 -20.00 -37.30 20.32
CA ASN A 160 -21.03 -36.76 21.19
C ASN A 160 -20.39 -35.92 22.31
N PRO A 161 -20.46 -34.59 22.27
CA PRO A 161 -19.78 -33.72 23.24
C PRO A 161 -20.35 -33.81 24.67
N TYR A 162 -21.53 -34.41 24.87
CA TYR A 162 -22.20 -34.46 26.18
C TYR A 162 -22.24 -35.87 26.79
N SER A 163 -21.73 -36.89 26.09
CA SER A 163 -21.69 -38.25 26.60
C SER A 163 -20.42 -38.53 27.39
N LYS A 164 -20.54 -39.23 28.52
CA LYS A 164 -19.39 -39.78 29.25
C LYS A 164 -18.68 -40.91 28.49
N GLU A 165 -19.32 -41.46 27.47
CA GLU A 165 -18.83 -42.57 26.64
C GLU A 165 -18.43 -42.11 25.22
N ALA A 166 -18.27 -40.79 25.02
CA ALA A 166 -17.94 -40.22 23.72
C ALA A 166 -16.64 -40.78 23.14
N LYS A 167 -16.66 -41.15 21.86
CA LYS A 167 -15.48 -41.69 21.17
C LYS A 167 -14.77 -40.57 20.42
N SER A 168 -13.44 -40.60 20.45
CA SER A 168 -12.63 -39.71 19.61
C SER A 168 -12.81 -40.10 18.15
N VAL A 169 -13.33 -39.16 17.35
CA VAL A 169 -13.49 -39.28 15.90
C VAL A 169 -12.21 -38.85 15.19
N PHE A 170 -11.52 -37.85 15.75
CA PHE A 170 -10.26 -37.34 15.23
C PHE A 170 -9.36 -36.88 16.36
N SER A 171 -8.06 -37.14 16.22
CA SER A 171 -7.03 -36.66 17.13
C SER A 171 -5.79 -36.25 16.34
N LEU A 172 -5.27 -35.06 16.61
CA LEU A 172 -4.04 -34.55 16.04
C LEU A 172 -3.16 -33.93 17.14
N ASN A 173 -1.91 -34.37 17.20
CA ASN A 173 -0.90 -33.83 18.11
C ASN A 173 0.17 -33.10 17.28
N TYR A 174 0.26 -31.80 17.42
CA TYR A 174 1.17 -30.98 16.63
C TYR A 174 2.22 -30.32 17.51
N LEU A 175 3.50 -30.57 17.23
CA LEU A 175 4.63 -29.96 17.94
C LEU A 175 5.15 -28.78 17.09
N VAL A 176 5.19 -27.60 17.71
CA VAL A 176 5.76 -26.39 17.10
C VAL A 176 7.08 -26.08 17.79
N ASP A 177 8.18 -26.31 17.07
CA ASP A 177 9.55 -26.07 17.50
C ASP A 177 10.16 -25.02 16.57
N ASN A 178 10.61 -23.89 17.14
CA ASN A 178 11.21 -22.78 16.37
C ASN A 178 10.38 -22.35 15.14
N ARG A 179 9.03 -22.29 15.29
CA ARG A 179 8.03 -21.99 14.25
C ARG A 179 8.08 -22.89 13.01
N THR A 180 8.79 -24.01 13.08
CA THR A 180 8.81 -25.03 12.03
C THR A 180 7.84 -26.12 12.43
N PRO A 181 6.73 -26.29 11.70
CA PRO A 181 5.77 -27.31 12.07
C PRO A 181 6.28 -28.72 11.74
N LYS A 182 6.30 -29.63 12.71
CA LYS A 182 6.68 -31.03 12.51
C LYS A 182 5.42 -31.89 12.42
N ASP A 183 5.20 -32.53 11.26
CA ASP A 183 4.05 -33.40 11.02
C ASP A 183 4.16 -34.68 11.87
N PRO A 184 3.22 -34.95 12.80
CA PRO A 184 3.22 -36.16 13.61
C PRO A 184 3.09 -37.46 12.81
N LYS A 185 2.61 -37.41 11.56
CA LYS A 185 2.49 -38.59 10.68
C LYS A 185 3.76 -38.91 9.88
N LYS A 186 4.78 -38.06 9.92
CA LYS A 186 6.09 -38.30 9.24
C LYS A 186 7.14 -38.95 10.14
N LEU A 187 6.83 -39.20 11.42
CA LEU A 187 7.74 -39.77 12.42
C LEU A 187 7.45 -41.26 12.72
N GLN A 188 6.59 -41.92 11.93
CA GLN A 188 6.35 -43.37 11.97
C GLN A 188 6.68 -44.01 10.63
#